data_AF-C6BXC0-F1
#
_entry.id   AF-C6BXC0-F1
#
_cell.length_a   1.000
_cell.length_b   1.000
_cell.length_c   1.000
_cell.angle_alpha   90.00
_cell.angle_beta   90.00
_cell.angle_gamma   90.00
#
_symmetry.space_group_name_H-M   'P 1'
#
loop_
_entity.id
_entity.type
_entity.pdbx_description
1 polymer ?
#
loop_
_entity_poly.entity_id
_entity_poly.type
_entity_poly.pdbx_seq_one_letter_code
_entity_poly.pdbx_strand_id
1 'polypeptide(L)'
;MTYKEIQELLMKEMRLYHYPVAVKYFFDQAEVDAFKEKADFHVPLKPMTFCQWEIAARMKGQTVYSDVEGLGCGNAKYAFAWKELDEGEIKGHSKYVVDMEQAEKFVLSKPRIKEGLIGIAVAPLGSIDGIFEPDVVHFYCDNMQAYHFAVDYAAATDTHPLRPNITMNSSACAGCVFTYNEQEFNMVPACSGSYNAGKTERGEINVMIPGTKFKKMVQRLMDRMEIASSAITKPGDGFPGQDVCKNCPLIIFKKEK
;
A
#
# COMPACT_ATOMS: atom_id res chain seq x y z
N MET A 1 -7.98 16.85 9.50
CA MET A 1 -8.67 16.19 8.38
C MET A 1 -9.01 14.77 8.75
N THR A 2 -10.22 14.33 8.38
CA THR A 2 -10.64 12.93 8.44
C THR A 2 -9.98 12.12 7.33
N TYR A 3 -9.96 10.79 7.43
CA TYR A 3 -9.43 9.94 6.37
C TYR A 3 -10.28 9.99 5.10
N LYS A 4 -11.58 10.23 5.22
CA LYS A 4 -12.45 10.52 4.09
C LYS A 4 -12.01 11.76 3.31
N GLU A 5 -11.77 12.87 4.00
CA GLU A 5 -11.27 14.11 3.37
C GLU A 5 -9.90 13.90 2.73
N ILE A 6 -9.01 13.15 3.38
CA ILE A 6 -7.70 12.80 2.83
C ILE A 6 -7.85 11.96 1.55
N GLN A 7 -8.72 10.95 1.56
CA GLN A 7 -8.96 10.14 0.37
C GLN A 7 -9.49 10.99 -0.77
N GLU A 8 -10.50 11.84 -0.53
CA GLU A 8 -11.07 12.72 -1.56
C GLU A 8 -10.00 13.67 -2.14
N LEU A 9 -9.15 14.25 -1.28
CA LEU A 9 -8.02 15.07 -1.70
C LEU A 9 -7.06 14.28 -2.61
N LEU A 10 -6.61 13.11 -2.17
CA LEU A 10 -5.64 12.30 -2.91
C LEU A 10 -6.21 11.79 -4.24
N MET A 11 -7.46 11.30 -4.24
CA MET A 11 -8.14 10.86 -5.46
C MET A 11 -8.23 12.01 -6.48
N LYS A 12 -8.50 13.23 -6.03
CA LYS A 12 -8.60 14.41 -6.90
C LYS A 12 -7.23 14.90 -7.40
N GLU A 13 -6.32 15.16 -6.47
CA GLU A 13 -5.07 15.88 -6.74
C GLU A 13 -4.00 14.98 -7.34
N MET A 14 -3.99 13.71 -6.95
CA MET A 14 -3.09 12.70 -7.51
C MET A 14 -3.74 11.90 -8.64
N ARG A 15 -5.03 12.12 -8.94
CA ARG A 15 -5.81 11.37 -9.94
C ARG A 15 -5.63 9.86 -9.83
N LEU A 16 -5.69 9.36 -8.60
CA LEU A 16 -5.57 7.94 -8.34
C LEU A 16 -6.69 7.17 -9.05
N TYR A 17 -6.33 6.06 -9.68
CA TYR A 17 -7.30 5.17 -10.30
C TYR A 17 -7.99 4.26 -9.27
N HIS A 18 -7.34 4.03 -8.12
CA HIS A 18 -7.81 3.16 -7.06
C HIS A 18 -7.81 3.87 -5.72
N TYR A 19 -8.73 3.46 -4.84
CA TYR A 19 -8.73 3.97 -3.47
C TYR A 19 -7.43 3.58 -2.76
N PRO A 20 -6.81 4.49 -1.99
CA PRO A 20 -5.77 4.12 -1.03
C PRO A 20 -6.33 3.09 -0.06
N VAL A 21 -5.54 2.07 0.27
CA VAL A 21 -5.96 0.98 1.15
C VAL A 21 -5.40 1.22 2.54
N ALA A 22 -6.28 1.38 3.52
CA ALA A 22 -5.93 1.31 4.93
C ALA A 22 -5.75 -0.17 5.33
N VAL A 23 -4.60 -0.49 5.92
CA VAL A 23 -4.29 -1.82 6.46
C VAL A 23 -4.15 -1.71 7.98
N LYS A 24 -4.83 -2.59 8.72
CA LYS A 24 -4.75 -2.71 10.18
C LYS A 24 -4.42 -4.14 10.58
N TYR A 25 -3.43 -4.29 11.46
CA TYR A 25 -3.03 -5.54 12.10
C TYR A 25 -3.59 -5.58 13.52
N PHE A 26 -4.33 -6.63 13.86
CA PHE A 26 -4.91 -6.80 15.19
C PHE A 26 -4.10 -7.78 16.02
N PHE A 27 -3.60 -7.33 17.16
CA PHE A 27 -2.89 -8.16 18.16
C PHE A 27 -3.66 -8.29 19.47
N ASP A 28 -4.73 -7.52 19.63
CA ASP A 28 -5.59 -7.52 20.81
C ASP A 28 -7.01 -7.89 20.40
N GLN A 29 -7.61 -8.85 21.10
CA GLN A 29 -8.98 -9.31 20.84
C GLN A 29 -9.99 -8.19 21.10
N ALA A 30 -9.73 -7.30 22.06
CA ALA A 30 -10.62 -6.17 22.32
C ALA A 30 -10.68 -5.19 21.13
N GLU A 31 -9.57 -4.99 20.41
CA GLU A 31 -9.55 -4.18 19.19
C GLU A 31 -10.31 -4.87 18.05
N VAL A 32 -10.22 -6.20 17.93
CA VAL A 32 -11.00 -6.98 16.96
C VAL A 32 -12.49 -6.83 17.22
N ASP A 33 -12.92 -6.98 18.48
CA ASP A 33 -14.32 -6.92 18.87
C ASP A 33 -14.88 -5.51 18.63
N ALA A 34 -14.13 -4.47 19.01
CA ALA A 34 -14.49 -3.07 18.75
C ALA A 34 -14.56 -2.76 17.24
N PHE A 35 -13.65 -3.33 16.43
CA PHE A 35 -13.72 -3.20 14.98
C PHE A 35 -14.99 -3.85 14.43
N LYS A 36 -15.29 -5.09 14.84
CA LYS A 36 -16.45 -5.86 14.34
C LYS A 36 -17.79 -5.24 14.73
N GLU A 37 -17.85 -4.53 15.86
CA GLU A 37 -19.05 -3.80 16.28
C GLU A 37 -19.31 -2.56 15.40
N LYS A 38 -18.25 -1.85 14.98
CA LYS A 38 -18.35 -0.55 14.32
C LYS A 38 -18.29 -0.62 12.79
N ALA A 39 -17.58 -1.60 12.25
CA ALA A 39 -17.32 -1.69 10.82
C ALA A 39 -18.40 -2.49 10.09
N ASP A 40 -18.82 -1.99 8.93
CA ASP A 40 -19.42 -2.85 7.90
C ASP A 40 -18.29 -3.53 7.12
N PHE A 41 -18.16 -4.85 7.26
CA PHE A 41 -17.04 -5.62 6.71
C PHE A 41 -17.48 -6.94 6.08
N HIS A 42 -16.67 -7.40 5.14
CA HIS A 42 -16.82 -8.69 4.47
C HIS A 42 -15.76 -9.66 4.96
N VAL A 43 -16.08 -10.96 4.92
CA VAL A 43 -15.13 -12.05 5.14
C VAL A 43 -15.01 -12.88 3.87
N PRO A 44 -13.81 -13.42 3.55
CA PRO A 44 -13.64 -14.30 2.41
C PRO A 44 -14.37 -15.63 2.64
N LEU A 45 -15.28 -16.01 1.75
CA LEU A 45 -15.98 -17.31 1.81
C LEU A 45 -15.04 -18.50 1.58
N LYS A 46 -14.00 -18.29 0.77
CA LYS A 46 -12.94 -19.26 0.49
C LYS A 46 -11.60 -18.57 0.73
N PRO A 47 -10.55 -19.30 1.13
CA PRO A 47 -9.24 -18.69 1.33
C PRO A 47 -8.76 -17.94 0.08
N MET A 48 -8.38 -16.66 0.25
CA MET A 48 -7.88 -15.79 -0.82
C MET A 48 -6.49 -15.26 -0.49
N THR A 49 -5.81 -14.67 -1.46
CA THR A 49 -4.53 -13.99 -1.20
C THR A 49 -4.78 -12.62 -0.55
N PHE A 50 -3.80 -12.12 0.22
CA PHE A 50 -3.83 -10.77 0.79
C PHE A 50 -4.04 -9.70 -0.30
N CYS A 51 -3.39 -9.85 -1.46
CA CYS A 51 -3.59 -8.96 -2.60
C CYS A 51 -5.04 -8.95 -3.12
N GLN A 52 -5.77 -10.06 -3.01
CA GLN A 52 -7.19 -10.12 -3.37
C GLN A 52 -8.09 -9.46 -2.32
N TRP A 53 -7.72 -9.49 -1.04
CA TRP A 53 -8.41 -8.69 -0.03
C TRP A 53 -8.27 -7.20 -0.35
N GLU A 54 -7.06 -6.76 -0.74
CA GLU A 54 -6.82 -5.37 -1.13
C GLU A 54 -7.55 -4.96 -2.42
N ILE A 55 -7.86 -5.88 -3.35
CA ILE A 55 -8.75 -5.59 -4.49
C ILE A 55 -10.13 -5.15 -4.01
N ALA A 56 -10.69 -5.84 -3.01
CA ALA A 56 -12.00 -5.52 -2.47
C ALA A 56 -12.03 -4.07 -1.94
N ALA A 57 -10.98 -3.66 -1.23
CA ALA A 57 -10.81 -2.28 -0.78
C ALA A 57 -10.59 -1.30 -1.95
N ARG A 58 -9.51 -1.50 -2.73
CA ARG A 58 -9.02 -0.51 -3.70
C ARG A 58 -9.91 -0.33 -4.93
N MET A 59 -10.59 -1.40 -5.36
CA MET A 59 -11.40 -1.41 -6.59
C MET A 59 -12.91 -1.45 -6.32
N LYS A 60 -13.36 -2.18 -5.28
CA LYS A 60 -14.79 -2.35 -5.00
C LYS A 60 -15.29 -1.46 -3.85
N GLY A 61 -14.40 -0.79 -3.13
CA GLY A 61 -14.79 0.06 -2.01
C GLY A 61 -15.26 -0.73 -0.78
N GLN A 62 -14.86 -1.99 -0.63
CA GLN A 62 -15.32 -2.87 0.45
C GLN A 62 -14.24 -3.06 1.52
N THR A 63 -14.62 -2.91 2.78
CA THR A 63 -13.82 -3.35 3.92
C THR A 63 -13.85 -4.87 4.02
N VAL A 64 -12.67 -5.48 4.19
CA VAL A 64 -12.50 -6.92 4.43
C VAL A 64 -11.76 -7.11 5.75
N TYR A 65 -12.25 -8.02 6.58
CA TYR A 65 -11.52 -8.55 7.72
C TYR A 65 -11.35 -10.06 7.56
N SER A 66 -10.17 -10.57 7.91
CA SER A 66 -9.90 -12.01 7.89
C SER A 66 -8.76 -12.37 8.83
N ASP A 67 -8.76 -13.63 9.26
CA ASP A 67 -7.67 -14.30 9.97
C ASP A 67 -6.92 -15.27 9.03
N VAL A 68 -6.10 -16.14 9.63
CA VAL A 68 -5.31 -17.17 8.93
C VAL A 68 -6.14 -18.12 8.07
N GLU A 69 -7.39 -18.40 8.45
CA GLU A 69 -8.26 -19.36 7.74
C GLU A 69 -8.72 -18.79 6.40
N GLY A 70 -8.97 -17.48 6.34
CA GLY A 70 -9.32 -16.82 5.09
C GLY A 70 -8.14 -16.52 4.18
N LEU A 71 -6.89 -16.80 4.59
CA LEU A 71 -5.69 -16.57 3.77
C LEU A 71 -5.25 -17.84 3.05
N GLY A 72 -5.22 -17.81 1.72
CA GLY A 72 -4.77 -18.92 0.87
C GLY A 72 -3.30 -18.86 0.44
N CYS A 73 -2.60 -17.73 0.66
CA CYS A 73 -1.22 -17.55 0.20
C CYS A 73 -0.20 -17.97 1.27
N GLY A 74 0.57 -19.04 1.03
CA GLY A 74 1.63 -19.50 1.94
C GLY A 74 2.67 -18.42 2.26
N ASN A 75 3.13 -17.68 1.25
CA ASN A 75 4.11 -16.61 1.46
C ASN A 75 3.58 -15.50 2.38
N ALA A 76 2.30 -15.14 2.24
CA ALA A 76 1.67 -14.17 3.11
C ALA A 76 1.49 -14.72 4.53
N LYS A 77 1.13 -16.01 4.69
CA LYS A 77 1.07 -16.64 6.02
C LYS A 77 2.42 -16.59 6.73
N TYR A 78 3.51 -16.81 5.99
CA TYR A 78 4.86 -16.71 6.53
C TYR A 78 5.17 -15.27 6.96
N ALA A 79 4.97 -14.28 6.08
CA ALA A 79 5.20 -12.86 6.37
C ALA A 79 4.34 -12.33 7.53
N PHE A 80 3.13 -12.85 7.70
CA PHE A 80 2.21 -12.50 8.79
C PHE A 80 2.41 -13.35 10.06
N ALA A 81 3.49 -14.12 10.15
CA ALA A 81 3.79 -14.99 11.29
C ALA A 81 2.67 -15.96 11.68
N TRP A 82 1.83 -16.36 10.72
CA TRP A 82 0.79 -17.37 10.89
C TRP A 82 1.26 -18.79 10.56
N LYS A 83 2.46 -18.92 9.99
CA LYS A 83 3.17 -20.19 9.87
C LYS A 83 4.66 -19.97 10.00
N GLU A 84 5.36 -21.01 10.45
CA GLU A 84 6.82 -21.07 10.41
C GLU A 84 7.36 -21.33 8.99
N LEU A 85 8.68 -21.25 8.85
CA LEU A 85 9.36 -21.68 7.64
C LEU A 85 9.09 -23.17 7.41
N ASP A 86 8.72 -23.52 6.18
CA ASP A 86 8.49 -24.90 5.77
C ASP A 86 9.11 -25.18 4.39
N GLU A 87 9.30 -26.46 4.07
CA GLU A 87 9.89 -26.88 2.78
C GLU A 87 9.08 -26.40 1.58
N GLY A 88 7.76 -26.28 1.72
CA GLY A 88 6.88 -25.78 0.67
C GLY A 88 7.15 -24.31 0.35
N GLU A 89 7.47 -23.51 1.36
CA GLU A 89 7.84 -22.10 1.24
C GLU A 89 9.17 -21.95 0.51
N ILE A 90 10.18 -22.72 0.92
CA ILE A 90 11.50 -22.75 0.28
C ILE A 90 11.36 -23.20 -1.19
N LYS A 91 10.63 -24.30 -1.43
CA LYS A 91 10.38 -24.82 -2.78
C LYS A 91 9.61 -23.82 -3.65
N GLY A 92 8.70 -23.04 -3.07
CA GLY A 92 7.98 -21.97 -3.76
C GLY A 92 8.89 -20.88 -4.33
N HIS A 93 10.13 -20.74 -3.83
CA HIS A 93 11.12 -19.78 -4.30
C HIS A 93 12.02 -20.30 -5.42
N SER A 94 12.02 -21.62 -5.67
CA SER A 94 12.89 -22.29 -6.67
C SER A 94 12.88 -21.65 -8.06
N LYS A 95 11.75 -21.06 -8.49
CA LYS A 95 11.63 -20.39 -9.79
C LYS A 95 12.35 -19.04 -9.90
N TYR A 96 12.92 -18.53 -8.82
CA TYR A 96 13.59 -17.23 -8.78
C TYR A 96 15.04 -17.29 -8.29
N VAL A 97 15.47 -18.42 -7.74
CA VAL A 97 16.81 -18.62 -7.17
C VAL A 97 17.67 -19.50 -8.05
N VAL A 98 18.97 -19.50 -7.78
CA VAL A 98 19.96 -20.39 -8.39
C VAL A 98 19.90 -21.80 -7.79
N ASP A 99 19.69 -21.91 -6.48
CA ASP A 99 19.66 -23.17 -5.73
C ASP A 99 18.77 -23.08 -4.47
N MET A 100 18.57 -24.21 -3.80
CA MET A 100 17.68 -24.31 -2.64
C MET A 100 18.22 -23.64 -1.37
N GLU A 101 19.55 -23.55 -1.23
CA GLU A 101 20.18 -22.83 -0.11
C GLU A 101 19.91 -21.33 -0.22
N GLN A 102 20.02 -20.78 -1.44
CA GLN A 102 19.65 -19.41 -1.73
C GLN A 102 18.14 -19.18 -1.53
N ALA A 103 17.28 -20.14 -1.90
CA ALA A 103 15.83 -20.02 -1.63
C ALA A 103 15.56 -19.84 -0.13
N GLU A 104 16.15 -20.70 0.71
CA GLU A 104 15.96 -20.63 2.16
C GLU A 104 16.44 -19.30 2.72
N LYS A 105 17.65 -18.87 2.36
CA LYS A 105 18.22 -17.58 2.76
C LYS A 105 17.31 -16.41 2.37
N PHE A 106 16.74 -16.44 1.16
CA PHE A 106 15.88 -15.36 0.67
C PHE A 106 14.51 -15.35 1.35
N VAL A 107 13.94 -16.52 1.68
CA VAL A 107 12.72 -16.59 2.51
C VAL A 107 12.99 -15.98 3.88
N LEU A 108 14.07 -16.40 4.53
CA LEU A 108 14.45 -15.92 5.87
C LEU A 108 14.74 -14.42 5.93
N SER A 109 15.18 -13.81 4.83
CA SER A 109 15.40 -12.36 4.75
C SER A 109 14.14 -11.52 4.66
N LYS A 110 12.96 -12.13 4.47
CA LYS A 110 11.72 -11.38 4.29
C LYS A 110 11.29 -10.70 5.60
N PRO A 111 10.75 -9.48 5.52
CA PRO A 111 10.03 -8.88 6.63
C PRO A 111 8.95 -9.81 7.15
N ARG A 112 8.98 -10.08 8.45
CA ARG A 112 8.01 -10.91 9.15
C ARG A 112 7.43 -10.10 10.31
N ILE A 113 6.11 -10.08 10.42
CA ILE A 113 5.45 -9.38 11.53
C ILE A 113 5.69 -10.17 12.83
N LYS A 114 5.57 -9.52 13.99
CA LYS A 114 5.66 -10.23 15.28
C LYS A 114 4.56 -11.29 15.39
N GLU A 115 4.83 -12.35 16.16
CA GLU A 115 3.83 -13.37 16.49
C GLU A 115 2.63 -12.79 17.26
N GLY A 116 1.53 -13.56 17.29
CA GLY A 116 0.31 -13.19 18.00
C GLY A 116 -0.67 -12.34 17.17
N LEU A 117 -0.47 -12.23 15.86
CA LEU A 117 -1.43 -11.57 14.97
C LEU A 117 -2.75 -12.36 14.92
N ILE A 118 -3.85 -11.73 15.32
CA ILE A 118 -5.19 -12.32 15.38
C ILE A 118 -5.89 -12.22 14.02
N GLY A 119 -5.78 -11.07 13.37
CA GLY A 119 -6.48 -10.80 12.12
C GLY A 119 -5.99 -9.53 11.44
N ILE A 120 -6.43 -9.32 10.22
CA ILE A 120 -6.09 -8.16 9.40
C ILE A 120 -7.37 -7.57 8.83
N ALA A 121 -7.51 -6.24 8.93
CA ALA A 121 -8.50 -5.51 8.14
C ALA A 121 -7.81 -4.74 7.00
N VAL A 122 -8.44 -4.77 5.83
CA VAL A 122 -8.12 -3.88 4.70
C VAL A 122 -9.38 -3.14 4.31
N ALA A 123 -9.27 -1.82 4.11
CA ALA A 123 -10.42 -0.96 3.83
C ALA A 123 -10.03 0.17 2.86
N PRO A 124 -10.97 0.72 2.09
CA PRO A 124 -10.76 2.04 1.49
C PRO A 124 -10.42 3.04 2.58
N LEU A 125 -9.40 3.87 2.36
CA LEU A 125 -8.95 4.83 3.37
C LEU A 125 -10.09 5.71 3.87
N GLY A 126 -11.01 6.13 3.00
CA GLY A 126 -12.12 7.00 3.38
C GLY A 126 -13.21 6.34 4.23
N SER A 127 -13.14 5.04 4.49
CA SER A 127 -14.17 4.31 5.26
C SER A 127 -13.76 3.96 6.69
N ILE A 128 -12.58 4.38 7.16
CA ILE A 128 -12.05 3.96 8.48
C ILE A 128 -12.30 4.97 9.61
N ASP A 129 -12.84 6.16 9.28
CA ASP A 129 -13.07 7.23 10.26
C ASP A 129 -13.94 6.75 11.43
N GLY A 130 -13.43 6.93 12.66
CA GLY A 130 -14.12 6.49 13.88
C GLY A 130 -14.09 4.98 14.15
N ILE A 131 -13.50 4.19 13.24
CA ILE A 131 -13.39 2.73 13.37
C ILE A 131 -12.00 2.35 13.88
N PHE A 132 -10.93 2.75 13.17
CA PHE A 132 -9.54 2.48 13.55
C PHE A 132 -8.57 3.47 12.85
N GLU A 133 -7.34 3.55 13.35
CA GLU A 133 -6.23 4.20 12.65
C GLU A 133 -5.43 3.16 11.86
N PRO A 134 -5.05 3.43 10.60
CA PRO A 134 -4.33 2.47 9.78
C PRO A 134 -2.90 2.29 10.33
N ASP A 135 -2.40 1.07 10.30
CA ASP A 135 -0.99 0.80 10.60
C ASP A 135 -0.13 1.10 9.37
N VAL A 136 -0.68 0.82 8.17
CA VAL A 136 -0.08 1.12 6.87
C VAL A 136 -1.16 1.65 5.92
N VAL A 137 -0.81 2.65 5.11
CA VAL A 137 -1.61 3.05 3.95
C VAL A 137 -0.90 2.57 2.69
N HIS A 138 -1.54 1.68 1.95
CA HIS A 138 -1.01 1.03 0.76
C HIS A 138 -1.70 1.56 -0.51
N PHE A 139 -0.89 1.95 -1.49
CA PHE A 139 -1.31 2.47 -2.78
C PHE A 139 -0.86 1.54 -3.89
N TYR A 140 -1.77 1.30 -4.84
CA TYR A 140 -1.43 0.82 -6.17
C TYR A 140 -1.58 2.02 -7.11
N CYS A 141 -0.46 2.54 -7.58
CA CYS A 141 -0.40 3.82 -8.28
C CYS A 141 0.62 3.77 -9.42
N ASP A 142 0.60 4.74 -10.32
CA ASP A 142 1.61 4.81 -11.37
C ASP A 142 2.97 5.30 -10.84
N ASN A 143 3.99 5.23 -11.70
CA ASN A 143 5.36 5.60 -11.35
C ASN A 143 5.51 7.06 -10.92
N MET A 144 4.74 7.97 -11.51
CA MET A 144 4.81 9.39 -11.20
C MET A 144 4.07 9.70 -9.90
N GLN A 145 2.89 9.13 -9.68
CA GLN A 145 2.17 9.20 -8.40
C GLN A 145 3.05 8.69 -7.25
N ALA A 146 3.72 7.56 -7.45
CA ALA A 146 4.66 7.00 -6.48
C ALA A 146 5.83 7.94 -6.18
N TYR A 147 6.40 8.57 -7.21
CA TYR A 147 7.45 9.57 -7.04
C TYR A 147 6.98 10.79 -6.24
N HIS A 148 5.75 11.26 -6.46
CA HIS A 148 5.19 12.36 -5.66
C HIS A 148 5.08 11.98 -4.19
N PHE A 149 4.53 10.79 -3.90
CA PHE A 149 4.43 10.29 -2.53
C PHE A 149 5.81 10.13 -1.87
N ALA A 150 6.80 9.64 -2.60
CA ALA A 150 8.16 9.50 -2.11
C ALA A 150 8.78 10.86 -1.74
N VAL A 151 8.63 11.87 -2.60
CA VAL A 151 9.18 13.22 -2.36
C VAL A 151 8.47 13.91 -1.20
N ASP A 152 7.14 13.84 -1.14
CA ASP A 152 6.37 14.42 -0.03
C ASP A 152 6.69 13.75 1.29
N TYR A 153 6.84 12.41 1.29
CA TYR A 153 7.26 11.68 2.48
C TYR A 153 8.65 12.12 2.93
N ALA A 154 9.64 12.07 2.03
CA ALA A 154 11.02 12.43 2.34
C ALA A 154 11.13 13.84 2.93
N ALA A 155 10.42 14.81 2.34
CA ALA A 155 10.38 16.18 2.84
C ALA A 155 9.62 16.32 4.17
N ALA A 156 8.53 15.57 4.37
CA ALA A 156 7.72 15.62 5.59
C ALA A 156 8.41 14.98 6.81
N THR A 157 9.35 14.06 6.57
CA THR A 157 9.98 13.26 7.63
C THR A 157 11.48 13.47 7.77
N ASP A 158 12.08 14.31 6.92
CA ASP A 158 13.54 14.49 6.81
C ASP A 158 14.27 13.15 6.55
N THR A 159 13.68 12.30 5.71
CA THR A 159 14.23 10.98 5.39
C THR A 159 14.78 10.96 3.96
N HIS A 160 16.11 10.97 3.82
CA HIS A 160 16.78 10.81 2.54
C HIS A 160 18.15 10.09 2.68
N PRO A 161 18.47 9.09 1.84
CA PRO A 161 17.65 8.52 0.77
C PRO A 161 16.58 7.53 1.28
N LEU A 162 15.47 7.39 0.54
CA LEU A 162 14.51 6.31 0.79
C LEU A 162 15.08 4.98 0.30
N ARG A 163 15.00 3.93 1.11
CA ARG A 163 15.56 2.61 0.81
C ARG A 163 14.44 1.57 0.72
N PRO A 164 14.03 1.17 -0.50
CA PRO A 164 12.95 0.19 -0.64
C PRO A 164 13.39 -1.21 -0.22
N ASN A 165 12.49 -1.97 0.38
CA ASN A 165 12.67 -3.38 0.69
C ASN A 165 12.07 -4.25 -0.42
N ILE A 166 12.78 -4.38 -1.54
CA ILE A 166 12.35 -5.23 -2.65
C ILE A 166 12.70 -6.68 -2.32
N THR A 167 11.69 -7.47 -1.97
CA THR A 167 11.83 -8.91 -1.77
C THR A 167 11.56 -9.69 -3.05
N MET A 168 12.14 -10.88 -3.12
CA MET A 168 11.77 -11.85 -4.13
C MET A 168 10.37 -12.36 -3.81
N ASN A 169 9.40 -11.99 -4.63
CA ASN A 169 7.96 -12.09 -4.37
C ASN A 169 7.47 -11.30 -3.11
N SER A 170 6.22 -11.49 -2.70
CA SER A 170 5.66 -10.88 -1.47
C SER A 170 5.55 -9.35 -1.41
N SER A 171 5.54 -8.65 -2.56
CA SER A 171 5.47 -7.18 -2.63
C SER A 171 4.43 -6.54 -1.70
N ALA A 172 3.15 -6.94 -1.78
CA ALA A 172 2.10 -6.35 -0.95
C ALA A 172 2.19 -6.79 0.52
N CYS A 173 2.21 -8.10 0.80
CA CYS A 173 2.19 -8.61 2.17
C CYS A 173 3.47 -8.26 2.94
N ALA A 174 4.64 -8.67 2.46
CA ALA A 174 5.91 -8.38 3.12
C ALA A 174 6.29 -6.89 3.03
N GLY A 175 5.89 -6.18 1.96
CA GLY A 175 6.13 -4.74 1.86
C GLY A 175 5.32 -3.91 2.86
N CYS A 176 4.06 -4.29 3.13
CA CYS A 176 3.27 -3.71 4.22
C CYS A 176 3.89 -4.05 5.59
N VAL A 177 4.32 -5.30 5.80
CA VAL A 177 4.99 -5.72 7.05
C VAL A 177 6.28 -4.93 7.28
N PHE A 178 7.11 -4.74 6.25
CA PHE A 178 8.32 -3.89 6.34
C PHE A 178 7.98 -2.49 6.81
N THR A 179 7.00 -1.87 6.16
CA THR A 179 6.55 -0.50 6.46
C THR A 179 6.04 -0.39 7.90
N TYR A 180 5.31 -1.41 8.36
CA TYR A 180 4.82 -1.48 9.73
C TYR A 180 5.95 -1.69 10.75
N ASN A 181 6.88 -2.62 10.50
CA ASN A 181 7.96 -2.93 11.43
C ASN A 181 8.95 -1.78 11.56
N GLU A 182 9.43 -1.26 10.42
CA GLU A 182 10.47 -0.24 10.38
C GLU A 182 9.90 1.17 10.57
N GLN A 183 8.58 1.33 10.46
CA GLN A 183 7.93 2.63 10.40
C GLN A 183 8.53 3.51 9.29
N GLU A 184 8.92 2.93 8.15
CA GLU A 184 9.55 3.61 7.03
C GLU A 184 8.76 3.45 5.72
N PHE A 185 8.90 4.43 4.82
CA PHE A 185 8.30 4.37 3.49
C PHE A 185 8.85 3.20 2.68
N ASN A 186 7.98 2.54 1.92
CA ASN A 186 8.38 1.50 0.98
C ASN A 186 7.76 1.70 -0.39
N MET A 187 8.52 1.41 -1.43
CA MET A 187 8.07 1.44 -2.82
C MET A 187 8.66 0.25 -3.57
N VAL A 188 7.80 -0.65 -4.04
CA VAL A 188 8.22 -1.92 -4.64
C VAL A 188 7.42 -2.27 -5.89
N PRO A 189 8.04 -2.87 -6.92
CA PRO A 189 7.31 -3.34 -8.08
C PRO A 189 6.36 -4.48 -7.71
N ALA A 190 5.38 -4.76 -8.58
CA ALA A 190 4.52 -5.91 -8.44
C ALA A 190 5.33 -7.22 -8.49
N CYS A 191 5.12 -8.10 -7.51
CA CYS A 191 5.56 -9.49 -7.61
C CYS A 191 4.59 -10.30 -8.47
N SER A 192 4.93 -11.54 -8.81
CA SER A 192 4.01 -12.40 -9.58
C SER A 192 2.66 -12.61 -8.89
N GLY A 193 2.62 -12.60 -7.55
CA GLY A 193 1.37 -12.71 -6.79
C GLY A 193 0.53 -11.43 -6.88
N SER A 194 1.15 -10.27 -6.64
CA SER A 194 0.50 -8.96 -6.77
C SER A 194 0.00 -8.73 -8.20
N TYR A 195 0.80 -9.05 -9.22
CA TYR A 195 0.38 -8.96 -10.62
C TYR A 195 -0.82 -9.86 -10.94
N ASN A 196 -0.73 -11.17 -10.66
CA ASN A 196 -1.76 -12.12 -11.11
C ASN A 196 -3.02 -12.11 -10.22
N ALA A 197 -2.82 -12.19 -8.90
CA ALA A 197 -3.90 -12.30 -7.92
C ALA A 197 -4.39 -10.92 -7.48
N GLY A 198 -3.48 -9.96 -7.28
CA GLY A 198 -3.79 -8.58 -6.95
C GLY A 198 -4.23 -7.72 -8.13
N LYS A 199 -4.17 -8.25 -9.36
CA LYS A 199 -4.55 -7.55 -10.60
C LYS A 199 -3.80 -6.22 -10.75
N THR A 200 -2.52 -6.20 -10.39
CA THR A 200 -1.68 -5.03 -10.57
C THR A 200 -1.37 -4.86 -12.06
N GLU A 201 -1.69 -3.70 -12.62
CA GLU A 201 -1.46 -3.40 -14.04
C GLU A 201 0.03 -3.14 -14.33
N ARG A 202 0.45 -3.26 -15.60
CA ARG A 202 1.88 -3.19 -16.00
C ARG A 202 2.58 -1.87 -15.68
N GLY A 203 1.83 -0.79 -15.45
CA GLY A 203 2.35 0.52 -15.04
C GLY A 203 2.22 0.81 -13.55
N GLU A 204 1.58 -0.07 -12.78
CA GLU A 204 1.34 0.14 -11.36
C GLU A 204 2.51 -0.34 -10.50
N ILE A 205 2.79 0.45 -9.46
CA ILE A 205 3.77 0.17 -8.42
C ILE A 205 3.07 0.20 -7.05
N ASN A 206 3.60 -0.56 -6.11
CA ASN A 206 3.11 -0.59 -4.74
C ASN A 206 3.86 0.49 -3.94
N VAL A 207 3.12 1.35 -3.24
CA VAL A 207 3.67 2.33 -2.30
C VAL A 207 3.02 2.11 -0.95
N MET A 208 3.82 1.91 0.09
CA MET A 208 3.37 1.71 1.45
C MET A 208 3.91 2.82 2.34
N ILE A 209 3.02 3.46 3.11
CA ILE A 209 3.36 4.56 4.00
C ILE A 209 2.92 4.18 5.42
N PRO A 210 3.79 4.33 6.44
CA PRO A 210 3.41 4.07 7.83
C PRO A 210 2.27 4.99 8.24
N GLY A 211 1.23 4.44 8.86
CA GLY A 211 0.05 5.23 9.28
C GLY A 211 0.41 6.38 10.21
N THR A 212 1.40 6.18 11.09
CA THR A 212 1.93 7.19 12.01
C THR A 212 2.57 8.40 11.33
N LYS A 213 3.06 8.24 10.09
CA LYS A 213 3.72 9.28 9.28
C LYS A 213 2.85 9.76 8.11
N PHE A 214 1.77 9.04 7.80
CA PHE A 214 0.95 9.29 6.62
C PHE A 214 0.31 10.68 6.60
N LYS A 215 -0.32 11.12 7.69
CA LYS A 215 -0.94 12.47 7.76
C LYS A 215 0.10 13.60 7.57
N LYS A 216 1.35 13.41 7.99
CA LYS A 216 2.44 14.39 7.75
C LYS A 216 2.80 14.49 6.27
N MET A 217 2.88 13.36 5.57
CA MET A 217 3.08 13.35 4.11
C MET A 217 1.95 14.09 3.40
N VAL A 218 0.70 13.84 3.79
CA VAL A 218 -0.47 14.54 3.21
C VAL A 218 -0.43 16.04 3.49
N GLN A 219 -0.07 16.44 4.71
CA GLN A 219 0.12 17.86 5.03
C GLN A 219 1.18 18.50 4.13
N ARG A 220 2.30 17.81 3.88
CA ARG A 220 3.34 18.33 2.97
C ARG A 220 2.84 18.54 1.55
N LEU A 221 1.99 17.65 1.04
CA LEU A 221 1.30 17.84 -0.25
C LEU A 221 0.43 19.10 -0.23
N MET A 222 -0.36 19.31 0.83
CA MET A 222 -1.19 20.51 0.98
C MET A 222 -0.36 21.79 1.02
N ASP A 223 0.72 21.81 1.79
CA ASP A 223 1.64 22.94 1.85
C ASP A 223 2.26 23.24 0.47
N ARG A 224 2.54 22.19 -0.33
CA ARG A 224 3.02 22.37 -1.72
C ARG A 224 1.94 22.97 -2.60
N MET A 225 0.68 22.56 -2.44
CA MET A 225 -0.45 23.10 -3.19
C MET A 225 -0.71 24.58 -2.89
N GLU A 226 -0.52 25.01 -1.64
CA GLU A 226 -0.65 26.43 -1.26
C GLU A 226 0.42 27.31 -1.90
N ILE A 227 1.65 26.79 -2.04
CA ILE A 227 2.77 27.50 -2.65
C ILE A 227 2.71 27.45 -4.19
N ALA A 228 2.28 26.32 -4.75
CA ALA A 228 2.39 26.00 -6.16
C ALA A 228 1.24 25.11 -6.65
N SER A 229 1.42 23.79 -6.66
CA SER A 229 0.39 22.81 -7.04
C SER A 229 0.68 21.43 -6.46
N SER A 230 -0.27 20.51 -6.64
CA SER A 230 -0.10 19.11 -6.28
C SER A 230 0.94 18.39 -7.16
N ALA A 231 1.23 18.89 -8.36
CA ALA A 231 2.25 18.34 -9.26
C ALA A 231 3.66 18.90 -9.00
N ILE A 232 4.64 18.02 -8.76
CA ILE A 232 6.06 18.37 -8.61
C ILE A 232 6.68 18.76 -9.96
N THR A 233 6.15 18.19 -11.05
CA THR A 233 6.66 18.36 -12.41
C THR A 233 6.32 19.71 -13.04
N LYS A 234 5.22 20.35 -12.62
CA LYS A 234 4.89 21.74 -12.97
C LYS A 234 3.87 22.39 -12.02
N PRO A 235 4.22 23.54 -11.39
CA PRO A 235 3.29 24.40 -10.67
C PRO A 235 2.09 24.85 -11.52
N GLY A 236 0.88 24.82 -10.95
CA GLY A 236 -0.34 25.46 -11.50
C GLY A 236 -1.56 24.56 -11.74
N ASP A 237 -1.37 23.27 -12.07
CA ASP A 237 -2.46 22.30 -12.30
C ASP A 237 -2.29 21.05 -11.41
N GLY A 238 -3.38 20.29 -11.18
CA GLY A 238 -3.31 19.00 -10.47
C GLY A 238 -2.84 17.85 -11.36
N PHE A 239 -2.11 16.87 -10.81
CA PHE A 239 -1.43 15.80 -11.55
C PHE A 239 -2.40 14.95 -12.41
N PRO A 240 -2.07 14.55 -13.66
CA PRO A 240 -0.87 14.91 -14.42
C PRO A 240 -1.01 16.24 -15.17
N GLY A 241 -2.05 17.05 -14.94
CA GLY A 241 -2.17 18.44 -15.39
C GLY A 241 -1.69 18.72 -16.82
N GLN A 242 -0.89 19.78 -16.98
CA GLN A 242 -0.12 20.11 -18.18
C GLN A 242 1.14 19.23 -18.39
N ASP A 243 1.40 18.25 -17.52
CA ASP A 243 2.55 17.35 -17.61
C ASP A 243 2.41 16.28 -18.71
N VAL A 244 1.24 16.23 -19.38
CA VAL A 244 0.95 15.34 -20.52
C VAL A 244 2.03 15.42 -21.63
N CYS A 245 2.82 16.50 -21.70
CA CYS A 245 3.91 16.64 -22.67
C CYS A 245 5.18 17.32 -22.12
N LYS A 246 5.56 17.06 -20.86
CA LYS A 246 6.82 17.58 -20.28
C LYS A 246 7.01 19.09 -20.42
N ASN A 247 5.96 19.87 -20.16
CA ASN A 247 6.06 21.33 -20.21
C ASN A 247 6.39 21.88 -21.61
N CYS A 248 6.01 21.16 -22.68
CA CYS A 248 6.17 21.64 -24.05
C CYS A 248 5.50 23.02 -24.19
N PRO A 249 6.27 24.09 -24.49
CA PRO A 249 5.76 25.46 -24.56
C PRO A 249 4.78 25.66 -25.75
N LEU A 250 4.62 24.64 -26.61
CA LEU A 250 3.69 24.64 -27.72
C LEU A 250 2.27 24.22 -27.32
N ILE A 251 2.10 23.58 -26.14
CA ILE A 251 0.77 23.18 -25.64
C ILE A 251 0.23 24.30 -24.77
N ILE A 252 -0.23 25.37 -25.42
CA ILE A 252 -0.92 26.50 -24.79
C ILE A 252 -2.29 26.61 -25.44
N PHE A 253 -3.34 26.46 -24.65
CA PHE A 253 -4.71 26.59 -25.12
C PHE A 253 -5.24 27.98 -24.79
N LYS A 254 -5.68 28.73 -25.81
CA LYS A 254 -6.43 29.97 -25.61
C LYS A 254 -7.91 29.62 -25.46
N LYS A 255 -8.55 30.14 -24.42
CA LYS A 255 -10.01 30.08 -24.29
C LYS A 255 -10.62 31.10 -25.26
N GLU A 256 -11.31 30.61 -26.29
CA GLU A 256 -11.98 31.45 -27.31
C GLU A 256 -13.40 31.89 -26.89
N LYS A 257 -13.97 31.27 -25.84
CA LYS A 257 -15.26 31.64 -25.24
C LYS A 257 -15.22 31.42 -23.74
#